data_AF-A0A432K5U7-F1
#
_entry.id   AF-A0A432K5U7-F1
#
_cell.length_a   1.000
_cell.length_b   1.000
_cell.length_c   1.000
_cell.angle_alpha   90.00
_cell.angle_beta   90.00
_cell.angle_gamma   90.00
#
_symmetry.space_group_name_H-M   'P 1'
#
loop_
_entity.id
_entity.type
_entity.pdbx_description
1 polymer ?
#
loop_
_entity_poly.entity_id
_entity_poly.type
_entity_poly.pdbx_seq_one_letter_code
_entity_poly.pdbx_strand_id
1 'polypeptide(L)'
;ARSSGWGFSWGDMAANAIGSGLFMGQQALWHEQRISLKYSFHTTQYAQYRPNLLGSTLAEQMVKDYNGHTYWLSANIHSFLDEQSRFPKWLNFAVGYGAEGMLGGFENPDEVDGVPLPEFDRYRQYYISLDVDLTRIKTRSKFLRGVFNVLSFIKIPMPTVEFSEKGTQFYPLYF
;
A
#
# COMPACT_ATOMS: atom_id res chain seq x y z
N ALA A 1 -23.19 15.95 16.46
CA ALA A 1 -23.42 14.65 15.82
C ALA A 1 -22.15 13.81 15.96
N ARG A 2 -22.18 12.75 16.79
CA ARG A 2 -21.06 11.80 16.96
C ARG A 2 -21.22 10.70 15.91
N SER A 3 -20.26 10.60 14.99
CA SER A 3 -20.12 9.46 14.08
C SER A 3 -19.76 8.23 14.91
N SER A 4 -20.75 7.40 15.23
CA SER A 4 -20.61 6.17 16.00
C SER A 4 -20.33 4.95 15.11
N GLY A 5 -19.45 5.11 14.11
CA GLY A 5 -19.06 4.02 13.21
C GLY A 5 -17.56 3.94 12.87
N TRP A 6 -16.78 4.99 13.19
CA TRP A 6 -15.34 5.06 12.91
C TRP A 6 -14.60 5.75 14.06
N GLY A 7 -14.77 5.21 15.27
CA GLY A 7 -14.00 5.66 16.43
C GLY A 7 -12.60 5.07 16.37
N PHE A 8 -11.61 5.88 15.99
CA PHE A 8 -10.17 5.73 16.24
C PHE A 8 -9.80 4.35 16.79
N SER A 9 -9.62 3.36 15.91
CA SER A 9 -9.35 2.02 16.38
C SER A 9 -7.93 1.98 16.98
N TRP A 10 -7.71 1.08 17.94
CA TRP A 10 -6.35 0.82 18.43
C TRP A 10 -5.39 0.44 17.29
N GLY A 11 -5.91 -0.17 16.22
CA GLY A 11 -5.19 -0.43 14.99
C GLY A 11 -4.76 0.84 14.27
N ASP A 12 -5.66 1.83 14.12
CA ASP A 12 -5.34 3.11 13.48
C ASP A 12 -4.29 3.89 14.29
N MET A 13 -4.41 3.88 15.63
CA MET A 13 -3.43 4.51 16.49
C MET A 13 -2.07 3.82 16.39
N ALA A 14 -2.04 2.48 16.40
CA ALA A 14 -0.81 1.71 16.25
C ALA A 14 -0.16 1.94 14.89
N ALA A 15 -0.94 1.96 13.80
CA ALA A 15 -0.44 2.24 12.45
C ALA A 15 0.16 3.65 12.35
N ASN A 16 -0.51 4.66 12.89
CA ASN A 16 -0.01 6.03 12.93
C ASN A 16 1.27 6.16 13.78
N ALA A 17 1.32 5.47 14.92
CA ALA A 17 2.49 5.46 15.80
C ALA A 17 3.68 4.74 15.14
N ILE A 18 3.45 3.61 14.45
CA ILE A 18 4.48 2.88 13.70
C ILE A 18 4.98 3.73 12.54
N GLY A 19 4.09 4.35 11.76
CA GLY A 19 4.48 5.21 10.64
C GLY A 19 5.31 6.42 11.10
N SER A 20 4.85 7.10 12.16
CA SER A 20 5.56 8.24 12.75
C SER A 20 6.89 7.83 13.37
N GLY A 21 6.91 6.73 14.12
CA GLY A 21 8.11 6.16 14.72
C GLY A 21 9.14 5.73 13.69
N LEU A 22 8.69 5.12 12.58
CA LEU A 22 9.54 4.75 11.45
C LEU A 22 10.17 6.00 10.83
N PHE A 23 9.39 7.06 10.58
CA PHE A 23 9.91 8.30 10.02
C PHE A 23 10.91 8.99 10.96
N MET A 24 10.54 9.19 12.23
CA MET A 24 11.36 9.86 13.22
C MET A 24 12.63 9.06 13.55
N GLY A 25 12.51 7.73 13.68
CA GLY A 25 13.63 6.84 13.96
C GLY A 25 14.68 6.89 12.86
N GLN A 26 14.26 6.88 11.59
CA GLN A 26 15.17 7.05 10.46
C GLN A 26 15.89 8.40 10.50
N GLN A 27 15.19 9.49 10.79
CA GLN A 27 15.80 10.81 10.87
C GLN A 27 16.79 10.94 12.04
N ALA A 28 16.49 10.29 13.17
CA ALA A 28 17.35 10.27 14.35
C ALA A 28 18.61 9.42 14.15
N LEU A 29 18.50 8.27 13.49
CA LEU A 29 19.60 7.31 13.32
C LEU A 29 20.46 7.57 12.08
N TRP A 30 19.85 7.96 10.97
CA TRP A 30 20.53 8.08 9.67
C TRP A 30 20.55 9.49 9.11
N HIS A 31 19.81 10.43 9.71
CA HIS A 31 19.63 11.79 9.20
C HIS A 31 19.08 11.86 7.77
N GLU A 32 18.52 10.76 7.28
CA GLU A 32 17.85 10.63 5.99
C GLU A 32 16.74 9.58 6.06
N GLN A 33 15.77 9.68 5.15
CA GLN A 33 14.76 8.64 4.95
C GLN A 33 15.30 7.59 3.97
N ARG A 34 15.45 6.35 4.44
CA ARG A 34 15.94 5.20 3.66
C ARG A 34 14.83 4.23 3.26
N ILE A 35 13.74 4.21 4.02
CA ILE A 35 12.58 3.33 3.86
C ILE A 35 11.34 4.22 3.80
N SER A 36 10.55 4.08 2.75
CA SER A 36 9.31 4.81 2.54
C SER A 36 8.10 3.89 2.65
N LEU A 37 7.06 4.36 3.34
CA LEU A 37 5.73 3.76 3.26
C LEU A 37 5.07 4.21 1.97
N LYS A 38 4.56 3.26 1.18
CA LYS A 38 3.82 3.54 -0.04
C LYS A 38 2.49 2.80 -0.09
N TYR A 39 1.61 3.33 -0.93
CA TYR A 39 0.29 2.81 -1.18
C TYR A 39 0.12 2.50 -2.66
N SER A 40 -0.68 1.48 -2.95
CA SER A 40 -1.18 1.22 -4.28
C SER A 40 -2.58 0.64 -4.27
N PHE A 41 -3.22 0.74 -5.43
CA PHE A 41 -4.61 0.36 -5.63
C PHE A 41 -4.83 -0.31 -6.98
N HIS A 42 -5.60 -1.39 -6.98
CA HIS A 42 -6.27 -1.93 -8.15
C HIS A 42 -7.74 -2.21 -7.86
N THR A 43 -8.59 -2.11 -8.87
CA THR A 43 -10.00 -2.47 -8.72
C THR A 43 -10.15 -3.98 -8.57
N THR A 44 -11.03 -4.39 -7.67
CA THR A 44 -11.35 -5.81 -7.47
C THR A 44 -12.79 -6.12 -7.86
N GLN A 45 -13.12 -7.41 -7.89
CA GLN A 45 -14.48 -7.86 -8.14
C GLN A 45 -15.42 -7.67 -6.94
N TYR A 46 -14.92 -7.36 -5.74
CA TYR A 46 -15.72 -7.44 -4.51
C TYR A 46 -16.67 -6.25 -4.35
N ALA A 47 -16.29 -5.08 -4.86
CA ALA A 47 -17.03 -3.84 -4.67
C ALA A 47 -18.50 -3.91 -5.16
N GLN A 48 -18.77 -4.72 -6.19
CA GLN A 48 -20.13 -4.89 -6.73
C GLN A 48 -21.11 -5.52 -5.73
N TYR A 49 -20.62 -6.33 -4.78
CA TYR A 49 -21.46 -7.02 -3.80
C TYR A 49 -21.86 -6.11 -2.65
N ARG A 50 -21.01 -5.14 -2.30
CA ARG A 50 -21.26 -4.19 -1.22
C ARG A 50 -20.78 -2.78 -1.56
N PRO A 51 -21.36 -2.13 -2.59
CA PRO A 51 -20.89 -0.83 -3.08
C PRO A 51 -20.97 0.28 -2.02
N ASN A 52 -21.90 0.18 -1.06
CA ASN A 52 -21.99 1.13 0.06
C ASN A 52 -20.75 1.05 0.99
N LEU A 53 -20.23 -0.15 1.21
CA LEU A 53 -19.08 -0.40 2.08
C LEU A 53 -17.75 -0.28 1.34
N LEU A 54 -17.66 -0.89 0.16
CA LEU A 54 -16.43 -1.04 -0.63
C LEU A 54 -16.27 0.05 -1.70
N GLY A 55 -17.31 0.83 -1.97
CA GLY A 55 -17.29 1.93 -2.93
C GLY A 55 -18.01 1.60 -4.25
N SER A 56 -18.87 2.54 -4.66
CA SER A 56 -19.68 2.46 -5.88
C SER A 56 -18.99 3.10 -7.10
N THR A 57 -17.99 3.95 -6.86
CA THR A 57 -17.20 4.62 -7.89
C THR A 57 -15.71 4.33 -7.70
N LEU A 58 -14.90 4.55 -8.74
CA LEU A 58 -13.45 4.36 -8.66
C LEU A 58 -12.82 5.15 -7.50
N ALA A 59 -13.23 6.41 -7.33
CA ALA A 59 -12.71 7.26 -6.25
C ALA A 59 -13.09 6.73 -4.86
N GLU A 60 -14.28 6.16 -4.71
CA GLU A 60 -14.68 5.52 -3.46
C GLU A 60 -13.91 4.22 -3.21
N GLN A 61 -13.75 3.39 -4.24
CA GLN A 61 -13.02 2.12 -4.14
C GLN A 61 -11.55 2.33 -3.76
N MET A 62 -10.90 3.35 -4.34
CA MET A 62 -9.52 3.74 -3.97
C MET A 62 -9.32 4.06 -2.49
N VAL A 63 -10.38 4.32 -1.74
CA VAL A 63 -10.33 4.65 -0.31
C VAL A 63 -10.94 3.54 0.55
N LYS A 64 -11.98 2.88 0.05
CA LYS A 64 -12.82 1.96 0.81
C LYS A 64 -12.56 0.48 0.51
N ASP A 65 -12.18 0.14 -0.72
CA ASP A 65 -12.04 -1.26 -1.13
C ASP A 65 -10.68 -1.80 -0.71
N TYR A 66 -10.59 -2.25 0.54
CA TYR A 66 -9.34 -2.76 1.12
C TYR A 66 -8.83 -4.01 0.39
N ASN A 67 -9.68 -4.68 -0.39
CA ASN A 67 -9.27 -5.78 -1.24
C ASN A 67 -8.29 -5.36 -2.33
N GLY A 68 -8.40 -4.12 -2.80
CA GLY A 68 -7.54 -3.55 -3.83
C GLY A 68 -6.31 -2.84 -3.28
N HIS A 69 -6.17 -2.74 -1.95
CA HIS A 69 -5.10 -1.99 -1.33
C HIS A 69 -3.85 -2.86 -1.13
N THR A 70 -2.70 -2.37 -1.58
CA THR A 70 -1.41 -2.90 -1.12
C THR A 70 -0.60 -1.80 -0.44
N TYR A 71 -0.11 -2.12 0.76
CA TYR A 71 0.75 -1.24 1.55
C TYR A 71 2.18 -1.75 1.48
N TRP A 72 3.11 -0.84 1.18
CA TRP A 72 4.49 -1.19 0.86
C TRP A 72 5.47 -0.53 1.82
N LEU A 73 6.50 -1.28 2.21
CA LEU A 73 7.76 -0.76 2.72
C LEU A 73 8.79 -0.81 1.59
N SER A 74 9.18 0.35 1.07
CA SER A 74 10.11 0.51 -0.05
C SER A 74 11.44 1.06 0.44
N ALA A 75 12.47 0.23 0.41
CA ALA A 75 13.82 0.54 0.89
C ALA A 75 14.73 0.95 -0.28
N ASN A 76 15.39 2.10 -0.14
CA ASN A 76 16.39 2.56 -1.09
C ASN A 76 17.68 1.76 -0.90
N ILE A 77 18.00 0.91 -1.89
CA ILE A 77 19.15 0.00 -1.80
C ILE A 77 20.44 0.80 -1.67
N HIS A 78 20.61 1.86 -2.47
CA HIS A 78 21.82 2.68 -2.44
C HIS A 78 22.07 3.33 -1.07
N SER A 79 21.03 3.72 -0.33
CA SER A 79 21.19 4.28 1.03
C SER A 79 21.82 3.33 2.04
N PHE A 80 21.84 2.02 1.78
CA PHE A 80 22.50 1.02 2.63
C PHE A 80 23.87 0.57 2.10
N LEU A 81 24.31 1.11 0.97
CA LEU A 81 25.62 0.82 0.37
C LEU A 81 26.60 1.95 0.66
N ASP A 82 27.88 1.67 0.43
CA ASP A 82 28.94 2.69 0.47
C ASP A 82 28.64 3.82 -0.53
N GLU A 83 29.01 5.05 -0.18
CA GLU A 83 28.77 6.24 -1.01
C GLU A 83 29.41 6.16 -2.41
N GLN A 84 30.48 5.37 -2.55
CA GLN A 84 31.18 5.12 -3.81
C GLN A 84 30.48 4.09 -4.71
N SER A 85 29.41 3.46 -4.24
CA SER A 85 28.65 2.48 -5.00
C SER A 85 28.11 3.08 -6.30
N ARG A 86 28.22 2.32 -7.38
CA ARG A 86 27.63 2.66 -8.68
C ARG A 86 26.17 2.22 -8.82
N PHE A 87 25.57 1.73 -7.73
CA PHE A 87 24.19 1.28 -7.74
C PHE A 87 23.23 2.45 -8.07
N PRO A 88 22.13 2.23 -8.81
CA PRO A 88 21.18 3.30 -9.11
C PRO A 88 20.55 3.89 -7.84
N LYS A 89 20.70 5.21 -7.63
CA LYS A 89 20.15 5.91 -6.45
C LYS A 89 18.62 5.95 -6.40
N TRP A 90 17.95 5.68 -7.52
CA TRP A 90 16.50 5.71 -7.62
C TRP A 90 15.85 4.33 -7.46
N LEU A 91 16.62 3.24 -7.48
CA LEU A 91 16.06 1.89 -7.45
C LEU A 91 15.90 1.40 -6.01
N ASN A 92 14.68 0.99 -5.69
CA ASN A 92 14.30 0.47 -4.39
C ASN A 92 13.93 -1.02 -4.47
N PHE A 93 14.05 -1.68 -3.33
CA PHE A 93 13.44 -2.98 -3.07
C PHE A 93 12.25 -2.78 -2.15
N ALA A 94 11.11 -3.41 -2.44
CA ALA A 94 9.89 -3.24 -1.69
C ALA A 94 9.31 -4.58 -1.22
N VAL A 95 8.79 -4.58 0.00
CA VAL A 95 7.93 -5.64 0.53
C VAL A 95 6.53 -5.09 0.75
N GLY A 96 5.52 -5.86 0.39
CA GLY A 96 4.12 -5.42 0.41
C GLY A 96 3.23 -6.34 1.23
N TYR A 97 2.12 -5.78 1.69
CA TYR A 97 1.04 -6.51 2.34
C TYR A 97 -0.30 -6.04 1.78
N GLY A 98 -1.12 -7.02 1.38
CA GLY A 98 -2.50 -6.84 0.96
C GLY A 98 -3.37 -7.97 1.51
N ALA A 99 -4.67 -7.88 1.27
CA ALA A 99 -5.61 -8.95 1.58
C ALA A 99 -6.77 -8.86 0.61
N GLU A 100 -7.36 -10.00 0.27
CA GLU A 100 -8.49 -10.10 -0.65
C GLU A 100 -9.57 -11.03 -0.08
N GLY A 101 -10.74 -11.04 -0.73
CA GLY A 101 -11.87 -11.87 -0.34
C GLY A 101 -12.68 -11.31 0.84
N MET A 102 -12.58 -10.01 1.12
CA MET A 102 -13.26 -9.35 2.25
C MET A 102 -14.52 -8.63 1.79
N LEU A 103 -15.68 -9.15 2.20
CA LEU A 103 -17.00 -8.50 2.08
C LEU A 103 -17.42 -7.79 3.38
N GLY A 104 -16.64 -7.86 4.45
CA GLY A 104 -16.89 -7.12 5.69
C GLY A 104 -15.62 -6.81 6.46
N GLY A 105 -15.72 -5.94 7.47
CA GLY A 105 -14.56 -5.50 8.24
C GLY A 105 -13.89 -6.64 9.01
N PHE A 106 -14.68 -7.39 9.79
CA PHE A 106 -14.18 -8.48 10.64
C PHE A 106 -14.39 -9.86 10.00
N GLU A 107 -15.55 -10.08 9.40
CA GLU A 107 -15.93 -11.33 8.73
C GLU A 107 -16.76 -11.03 7.48
N ASN A 108 -16.97 -12.05 6.64
CA ASN A 108 -17.86 -11.95 5.48
C ASN A 108 -19.27 -12.36 5.91
N PRO A 109 -20.28 -11.48 5.77
CA PRO A 109 -21.64 -11.85 6.09
C PRO A 109 -22.23 -12.76 5.00
N ASP A 110 -23.09 -13.70 5.39
CA ASP A 110 -23.80 -14.59 4.46
C ASP A 110 -24.82 -13.85 3.60
N GLU A 111 -25.41 -12.76 4.12
CA GLU A 111 -26.37 -11.93 3.41
C GLU A 111 -26.26 -10.45 3.80
N VAL A 112 -26.71 -9.57 2.92
CA VAL A 112 -26.88 -8.13 3.17
C VAL A 112 -28.22 -7.69 2.60
N ASP A 113 -29.03 -7.00 3.41
CA ASP A 113 -30.36 -6.50 3.04
C ASP A 113 -31.29 -7.61 2.48
N GLY A 114 -31.17 -8.84 3.01
CA GLY A 114 -31.94 -10.01 2.57
C GLY A 114 -31.49 -10.61 1.24
N VAL A 115 -30.35 -10.17 0.70
CA VAL A 115 -29.73 -10.73 -0.50
C VAL A 115 -28.54 -11.59 -0.09
N PRO A 116 -28.53 -12.90 -0.40
CA PRO A 116 -27.39 -13.77 -0.16
C PRO A 116 -26.14 -13.28 -0.89
N LEU A 117 -25.00 -13.33 -0.21
CA LEU A 117 -23.70 -13.02 -0.76
C LEU A 117 -22.94 -14.30 -1.15
N PRO A 118 -22.08 -14.24 -2.17
CA PRO A 118 -21.18 -15.34 -2.47
C PRO A 118 -20.18 -15.54 -1.32
N GLU A 119 -19.83 -16.80 -1.10
CA GLU A 119 -18.77 -17.17 -0.17
C GLU A 119 -17.40 -16.88 -0.80
N PHE A 120 -16.58 -16.13 -0.08
CA PHE A 120 -15.18 -15.89 -0.43
C PHE A 120 -14.30 -16.19 0.76
N ASP A 121 -13.22 -16.93 0.52
CA ASP A 121 -12.16 -17.08 1.49
C ASP A 121 -11.39 -15.77 1.62
N ARG A 122 -11.30 -15.26 2.86
CA ARG A 122 -10.43 -14.12 3.19
C ARG A 122 -9.00 -14.62 3.26
N TYR A 123 -8.10 -14.02 2.49
CA TYR A 123 -6.70 -14.41 2.50
C TYR A 123 -5.78 -13.19 2.46
N ARG A 124 -4.57 -13.39 2.98
CA ARG A 124 -3.52 -12.37 3.00
C ARG A 124 -2.55 -12.59 1.86
N GLN A 125 -2.01 -11.48 1.36
CA GLN A 125 -1.04 -11.46 0.28
C GLN A 125 0.21 -10.74 0.78
N TYR A 126 1.36 -11.39 0.59
CA TYR A 126 2.67 -10.82 0.89
C TYR A 126 3.43 -10.67 -0.40
N TYR A 127 4.05 -9.52 -0.61
CA TYR A 127 4.67 -9.19 -1.89
C TYR A 127 6.15 -8.90 -1.72
N ILE A 128 6.94 -9.24 -2.74
CA ILE A 128 8.27 -8.69 -2.98
C ILE A 128 8.28 -8.03 -4.35
N SER A 129 8.87 -6.85 -4.45
CA SER A 129 8.82 -6.04 -5.67
C SER A 129 10.06 -5.15 -5.80
N LEU A 130 10.32 -4.68 -7.01
CA LEU A 130 11.17 -3.52 -7.24
C LEU A 130 10.34 -2.24 -7.19
N ASP A 131 10.97 -1.10 -6.96
CA ASP A 131 10.27 0.18 -6.91
C ASP A 131 11.19 1.35 -7.29
N VAL A 132 10.61 2.51 -7.52
CA VAL A 132 11.32 3.75 -7.86
C VAL A 132 11.15 4.78 -6.75
N ASP A 133 12.27 5.29 -6.25
CA ASP A 133 12.30 6.49 -5.42
C ASP A 133 12.37 7.74 -6.31
N LEU A 134 11.20 8.33 -6.56
CA LEU A 134 11.08 9.56 -7.34
C LEU A 134 11.79 10.75 -6.68
N THR A 135 11.94 10.75 -5.35
CA THR A 135 12.59 11.86 -4.63
C THR A 135 14.09 11.94 -4.94
N ARG A 136 14.69 10.83 -5.38
CA ARG A 136 16.10 10.74 -5.77
C ARG A 136 16.35 11.15 -7.24
N ILE A 137 15.29 11.44 -8.01
CA ILE A 137 15.40 11.93 -9.39
C ILE A 137 15.78 13.41 -9.39
N LYS A 138 16.96 13.72 -9.96
CA LYS A 138 17.48 15.09 -10.03
C LYS A 138 16.75 15.91 -11.10
N THR A 139 16.08 16.98 -10.67
CA THR A 139 15.45 17.96 -11.57
C THR A 139 15.72 19.40 -11.13
N ARG A 140 15.84 20.30 -12.11
CA ARG A 140 15.99 21.75 -11.89
C ARG A 140 14.65 22.45 -11.62
N SER A 141 13.52 21.83 -12.00
CA SER A 141 12.19 22.40 -11.81
C SER A 141 11.69 22.17 -10.38
N LYS A 142 11.35 23.25 -9.67
CA LYS A 142 10.72 23.17 -8.35
C LYS A 142 9.35 22.50 -8.41
N PHE A 143 8.60 22.72 -9.49
CA PHE A 143 7.30 22.08 -9.71
C PHE A 143 7.45 20.56 -9.83
N LEU A 144 8.34 20.09 -10.72
CA LEU A 144 8.55 18.64 -10.90
C LEU A 144 9.08 17.98 -9.62
N ARG A 145 9.93 18.67 -8.86
CA ARG A 145 10.37 18.19 -7.55
C ARG A 145 9.21 18.01 -6.58
N GLY A 146 8.27 18.96 -6.54
CA GLY A 146 7.05 18.85 -5.75
C GLY A 146 6.19 17.66 -6.19
N VAL A 147 5.99 17.49 -7.51
CA VAL A 147 5.25 16.35 -8.07
C VAL A 147 5.89 15.02 -7.67
N PHE A 148 7.21 14.89 -7.79
CA PHE A 148 7.93 13.67 -7.39
C PHE A 148 7.77 13.34 -5.91
N ASN A 149 7.78 14.35 -5.04
CA ASN A 149 7.56 14.16 -3.59
C ASN A 149 6.13 13.73 -3.26
N VAL A 150 5.12 14.19 -4.00
CA VAL A 150 3.73 13.76 -3.77
C VAL A 150 3.53 12.35 -4.33
N LEU A 151 4.04 12.08 -5.54
CA LEU A 151 3.90 10.77 -6.17
C LEU A 151 4.77 9.70 -5.50
N SER A 152 5.80 10.05 -4.71
CA SER A 152 6.63 9.06 -4.03
C SER A 152 5.88 8.26 -2.96
N PHE A 153 4.71 8.72 -2.51
CA PHE A 153 3.82 7.93 -1.64
C PHE A 153 3.06 6.84 -2.39
N ILE A 154 3.03 6.89 -3.72
CA ILE A 154 2.39 5.89 -4.57
C ILE A 154 3.47 4.92 -5.06
N LYS A 155 3.19 3.62 -4.99
CA LYS A 155 4.06 2.58 -5.54
C LYS A 155 4.15 2.73 -7.06
N ILE A 156 5.37 2.74 -7.60
CA ILE A 156 5.53 2.69 -9.06
C ILE A 156 5.37 1.25 -9.53
N PRO A 157 4.54 1.00 -10.56
CA PRO A 157 4.28 -0.36 -11.00
C PRO A 157 5.54 -1.03 -11.52
N MET A 158 5.81 -2.22 -11.02
CA MET A 158 7.06 -2.96 -11.26
C MET A 158 6.85 -4.47 -11.13
N PRO A 159 7.81 -5.29 -11.62
CA PRO A 159 7.78 -6.73 -11.44
C PRO A 159 7.66 -7.11 -9.96
N THR A 160 6.72 -7.99 -9.67
CA THR A 160 6.31 -8.34 -8.31
C THR A 160 6.01 -9.82 -8.19
N VAL A 161 6.39 -10.42 -7.08
CA VAL A 161 6.00 -11.78 -6.71
C VAL A 161 5.11 -11.70 -5.48
N GLU A 162 3.92 -12.28 -5.57
CA GLU A 162 3.00 -12.49 -4.46
C GLU A 162 3.20 -13.89 -3.86
N PHE A 163 3.10 -13.96 -2.54
CA PHE A 163 2.94 -15.17 -1.75
C PHE A 163 1.65 -15.07 -0.95
N SER A 164 0.76 -16.05 -1.10
CA SER A 164 -0.50 -16.13 -0.36
C SER A 164 -0.89 -17.58 -0.11
N GLU A 165 -1.97 -17.80 0.63
CA GLU A 165 -2.54 -19.14 0.83
C GLU A 165 -2.99 -19.79 -0.49
N LYS A 166 -3.23 -18.97 -1.53
CA LYS A 166 -3.54 -19.43 -2.89
C LYS A 166 -2.31 -19.83 -3.71
N GLY A 167 -1.10 -19.61 -3.19
CA GLY A 167 0.17 -20.00 -3.82
C GLY A 167 1.09 -18.82 -4.11
N THR A 168 1.92 -18.97 -5.14
CA THR A 168 2.89 -17.95 -5.56
C THR A 168 2.55 -17.47 -6.96
N GLN A 169 2.42 -16.15 -7.13
CA GLN A 169 2.08 -15.55 -8.42
C GLN A 169 3.10 -14.49 -8.82
N PHE A 170 3.52 -14.50 -10.08
CA PHE A 170 4.39 -13.48 -10.65
C PHE A 170 3.57 -12.50 -11.49
N TYR A 171 3.80 -11.22 -11.26
CA TYR A 171 3.23 -10.11 -12.00
C TYR A 171 4.37 -9.37 -12.71
N PRO A 172 4.39 -9.32 -14.05
CA PRO A 172 5.36 -8.49 -14.78
C PRO A 172 5.24 -7.00 -14.42
N LEU A 173 4.03 -6.56 -14.09
CA LEU A 173 3.71 -5.22 -13.62
C LEU A 173 2.59 -5.33 -12.57
N TYR A 174 2.84 -4.83 -11.37
CA TYR A 174 1.87 -4.80 -10.28
C TYR A 174 1.83 -3.41 -9.68
N PHE A 175 0.62 -2.96 -9.32
CA PHE A 175 0.38 -1.64 -8.77
C PHE A 175 0.51 -1.71 -7.26
#